data_AF-A0A9X2F6Z8-F1
#
_entry.id   AF-A0A9X2F6Z8-F1
#
_cell.length_a   1.000
_cell.length_b   1.000
_cell.length_c   1.000
_cell.angle_alpha   90.00
_cell.angle_beta   90.00
_cell.angle_gamma   90.00
#
_symmetry.space_group_name_H-M   'P 1'
#
loop_
_entity.id
_entity.type
_entity.pdbx_description
1 polymer ?
#
loop_
_entity_poly.entity_id
_entity_poly.type
_entity_poly.pdbx_seq_one_letter_code
_entity_poly.pdbx_strand_id
1 'polypeptide(L)'
;MGRKTAAATEAVPRISGSEEVPAEFRRVYLELVSLTDEFCNERLDTEYQELCRGTAIGLCQDGSPVGRGKRASWASGIVYTIGWVNFFGDPSTDPYLRSEEIAQWFGVSVGTMQSKSKIIREGLQITSLDPEFTHSSLLDDNPLAWMVELTNGMIIDIRHAPREAQEAAFEHGLIPYIPDDRSESKDSYQVVHAKAKRKS
;
A
#
# COMPACT_ATOMS: atom_id res chain seq x y z
N MET A 1 10.45 -52.09 19.47
CA MET A 1 11.20 -50.87 19.10
C MET A 1 10.22 -49.88 18.49
N GLY A 2 9.77 -48.88 19.25
CA GLY A 2 8.76 -47.91 18.80
C GLY A 2 9.35 -46.88 17.84
N ARG A 3 8.70 -46.69 16.68
CA ARG A 3 8.94 -45.53 15.82
C ARG A 3 8.20 -44.33 16.42
N LYS A 4 8.94 -43.43 17.07
CA LYS A 4 8.44 -42.09 17.37
C LYS A 4 8.47 -41.28 16.07
N THR A 5 7.29 -40.97 15.54
CA THR A 5 7.09 -39.89 14.58
C THR A 5 7.34 -38.57 15.30
N ALA A 6 8.41 -37.88 14.95
CA ALA A 6 8.57 -36.47 15.31
C ALA A 6 7.61 -35.67 14.43
N ALA A 7 6.62 -35.03 15.05
CA ALA A 7 5.81 -34.04 14.38
C ALA A 7 6.70 -32.88 13.97
N ALA A 8 6.77 -32.59 12.67
CA ALA A 8 7.34 -31.36 12.16
C ALA A 8 6.45 -30.21 12.66
N THR A 9 6.96 -29.41 13.58
CA THR A 9 6.39 -28.11 13.90
C THR A 9 6.61 -27.23 12.67
N GLU A 10 5.55 -27.01 11.88
CA GLU A 10 5.56 -26.03 10.80
C GLU A 10 5.94 -24.67 11.40
N ALA A 11 7.06 -24.12 10.95
CA ALA A 11 7.48 -22.78 11.33
C ALA A 11 6.46 -21.80 10.76
N VAL A 12 5.71 -21.13 11.63
CA VAL A 12 4.85 -20.01 11.23
C VAL A 12 5.72 -19.01 10.46
N PRO A 13 5.39 -18.67 9.20
CA PRO A 13 6.18 -17.72 8.44
C PRO A 13 6.28 -16.41 9.21
N ARG A 14 7.48 -15.81 9.26
CA ARG A 14 7.66 -14.47 9.81
C ARG A 14 6.91 -13.49 8.92
N ILE A 15 5.71 -13.12 9.35
CA ILE A 15 4.90 -12.09 8.72
C ILE A 15 5.51 -10.74 9.11
N SER A 16 5.84 -9.94 8.10
CA SER A 16 6.54 -8.65 8.28
C SER A 16 5.82 -7.73 9.27
N GLY A 17 6.55 -7.17 10.25
CA GLY A 17 6.04 -6.17 11.20
C GLY A 17 5.15 -6.73 12.34
N SER A 18 5.06 -8.06 12.48
CA SER A 18 4.30 -8.68 13.59
C SER A 18 4.82 -8.33 15.00
N GLU A 19 6.08 -7.92 15.09
CA GLU A 19 6.76 -7.45 16.30
C GLU A 19 6.30 -6.07 16.75
N GLU A 20 5.79 -5.25 15.83
CA GLU A 20 5.24 -3.91 16.08
C GLU A 20 3.80 -3.96 16.59
N VAL A 21 3.17 -5.13 16.55
CA VAL A 21 1.80 -5.36 17.02
C VAL A 21 1.80 -5.81 18.48
N PRO A 22 1.07 -5.11 19.39
CA PRO A 22 0.88 -5.54 20.77
C PRO A 22 0.39 -6.99 20.86
N ALA A 23 0.88 -7.72 21.86
CA ALA A 23 0.65 -9.16 21.99
C ALA A 23 -0.84 -9.54 21.97
N GLU A 24 -1.71 -8.68 22.52
CA GLU A 24 -3.16 -8.86 22.55
C GLU A 24 -3.83 -8.80 21.18
N PHE A 25 -3.27 -8.05 20.22
CA PHE A 25 -3.81 -7.94 18.86
C PHE A 25 -3.16 -8.89 17.86
N ARG A 26 -2.05 -9.56 18.20
CA ARG A 26 -1.32 -10.44 17.26
C ARG A 26 -2.21 -11.47 16.57
N ARG A 27 -3.11 -12.11 17.32
CA ARG A 27 -4.05 -13.07 16.71
C ARG A 27 -4.96 -12.40 15.68
N VAL A 28 -5.51 -11.23 16.01
CA VAL A 28 -6.38 -10.48 15.12
C VAL A 28 -5.60 -10.05 13.87
N TYR A 29 -4.41 -9.50 14.06
CA TYR A 29 -3.49 -9.12 12.99
C TYR A 29 -3.22 -10.27 12.02
N LEU A 30 -2.83 -11.45 12.52
CA LEU A 30 -2.55 -12.62 11.68
C LEU A 30 -3.77 -13.06 10.87
N GLU A 31 -4.97 -13.03 11.47
CA GLU A 31 -6.21 -13.37 10.78
C GLU A 31 -6.57 -12.33 9.70
N LEU A 32 -6.27 -11.04 9.92
CA LEU A 32 -6.45 -9.99 8.90
C LEU A 32 -5.47 -10.16 7.74
N VAL A 33 -4.18 -10.31 8.05
CA VAL A 33 -3.13 -10.50 7.04
C VAL A 33 -3.42 -11.71 6.19
N SER A 34 -3.82 -12.84 6.78
CA SER A 34 -4.18 -14.04 6.02
C SER A 34 -5.30 -13.76 4.99
N LEU A 35 -6.33 -13.01 5.37
CA LEU A 35 -7.47 -12.69 4.51
C LEU A 35 -7.09 -11.69 3.40
N THR A 36 -6.30 -10.66 3.74
CA THR A 36 -5.87 -9.66 2.76
C THR A 36 -4.82 -10.22 1.80
N ASP A 37 -3.91 -11.06 2.29
CA ASP A 37 -2.88 -11.70 1.49
C ASP A 37 -3.50 -12.64 0.45
N GLU A 38 -4.51 -13.43 0.84
CA GLU A 38 -5.24 -14.29 -0.09
C GLU A 38 -5.90 -13.49 -1.22
N PHE A 39 -6.54 -12.35 -0.88
CA PHE A 39 -7.10 -11.45 -1.88
C PHE A 39 -6.02 -10.86 -2.81
N CYS A 40 -4.93 -10.34 -2.24
CA CYS A 40 -3.89 -9.68 -3.02
C CYS A 40 -3.18 -10.67 -3.95
N ASN A 41 -2.90 -11.90 -3.47
CA ASN A 41 -2.27 -12.93 -4.29
C ASN A 41 -3.13 -13.34 -5.50
N GLU A 42 -4.46 -13.33 -5.36
CA GLU A 42 -5.36 -13.72 -6.46
C GLU A 42 -5.67 -12.55 -7.40
N ARG A 43 -5.81 -11.32 -6.87
CA ARG A 43 -6.43 -10.20 -7.59
C ARG A 43 -5.52 -9.01 -7.82
N LEU A 44 -4.38 -8.93 -7.13
CA LEU A 44 -3.47 -7.79 -7.11
C LEU A 44 -2.02 -8.31 -7.22
N ASP A 45 -1.09 -7.67 -6.52
CA ASP A 45 0.32 -8.03 -6.47
C ASP A 45 0.88 -8.00 -5.04
N THR A 46 2.18 -8.23 -4.93
CA THR A 46 2.91 -8.25 -3.66
C THR A 46 3.02 -6.87 -3.01
N GLU A 47 3.03 -5.77 -3.78
CA GLU A 47 3.13 -4.43 -3.21
C GLU A 47 1.82 -4.04 -2.51
N TYR A 48 0.67 -4.33 -3.13
CA TYR A 48 -0.62 -4.17 -2.45
C TYR A 48 -0.77 -5.05 -1.21
N GLN A 49 -0.16 -6.23 -1.21
CA GLN A 49 -0.10 -7.10 -0.03
C GLN A 49 0.67 -6.41 1.11
N GLU A 50 1.82 -5.78 0.82
CA GLU A 50 2.61 -5.05 1.80
C GLU A 50 1.87 -3.83 2.35
N LEU A 51 1.21 -3.05 1.49
CA LEU A 51 0.36 -1.93 1.90
C LEU A 51 -0.78 -2.39 2.83
N CYS A 52 -1.41 -3.54 2.53
CA CYS A 52 -2.42 -4.13 3.41
C CYS A 52 -1.85 -4.55 4.77
N ARG A 53 -0.65 -5.13 4.80
CA ARG A 53 0.03 -5.52 6.05
C ARG A 53 0.40 -4.31 6.90
N GLY A 54 0.96 -3.25 6.29
CA GLY A 54 1.25 -1.99 6.98
C GLY A 54 -0.01 -1.37 7.57
N THR A 55 -1.09 -1.33 6.80
CA THR A 55 -2.41 -0.87 7.30
C THR A 55 -2.91 -1.73 8.46
N ALA A 56 -2.71 -3.05 8.41
CA ALA A 56 -3.10 -3.96 9.49
C ALA A 56 -2.27 -3.73 10.77
N ILE A 57 -0.97 -3.39 10.66
CA ILE A 57 -0.14 -3.01 11.81
C ILE A 57 -0.67 -1.75 12.47
N GLY A 58 -0.91 -0.69 11.70
CA GLY A 58 -1.47 0.57 12.22
C GLY A 58 -2.86 0.38 12.84
N LEU A 59 -3.69 -0.48 12.23
CA LEU A 59 -5.02 -0.78 12.75
C LEU A 59 -4.98 -1.62 14.05
N CYS A 60 -3.98 -2.48 14.24
CA CYS A 60 -3.89 -3.41 15.37
C CYS A 60 -3.13 -2.82 16.56
N GLN A 61 -3.50 -1.62 16.98
CA GLN A 61 -2.88 -0.89 18.09
C GLN A 61 -3.86 -0.63 19.23
N ASP A 62 -3.33 -0.21 20.39
CA ASP A 62 -4.11 0.10 21.58
C ASP A 62 -5.21 1.14 21.29
N GLY A 63 -6.42 0.89 21.83
CA GLY A 63 -7.59 1.73 21.59
C GLY A 63 -8.32 1.45 20.27
N SER A 64 -7.78 0.56 19.42
CA SER A 64 -8.44 0.16 18.18
C SER A 64 -9.72 -0.65 18.40
N PRO A 65 -10.80 -0.39 17.64
CA PRO A 65 -12.01 -1.20 17.66
C PRO A 65 -11.85 -2.56 16.96
N VAL A 66 -10.68 -2.87 16.38
CA VAL A 66 -10.45 -4.07 15.55
C VAL A 66 -10.67 -5.39 16.29
N GLY A 67 -10.53 -5.39 17.62
CA GLY A 67 -10.84 -6.55 18.45
C GLY A 67 -12.32 -6.96 18.45
N ARG A 68 -13.22 -6.12 17.90
CA ARG A 68 -14.67 -6.37 17.83
C ARG A 68 -15.13 -6.54 16.38
N GLY A 69 -16.07 -7.46 16.16
CA GLY A 69 -16.69 -7.72 14.85
C GLY A 69 -16.03 -8.84 14.05
N LYS A 70 -16.51 -9.03 12.81
CA LYS A 70 -16.02 -10.08 11.91
C LYS A 70 -14.72 -9.64 11.24
N ARG A 71 -13.75 -10.54 11.14
CA ARG A 71 -12.44 -10.28 10.52
C ARG A 71 -12.57 -9.97 9.04
N ALA A 72 -13.44 -10.70 8.34
CA ALA A 72 -13.77 -10.42 6.94
C ALA A 72 -14.26 -8.98 6.70
N SER A 73 -14.97 -8.37 7.66
CA SER A 73 -15.38 -6.96 7.55
C SER A 73 -14.21 -6.00 7.68
N TRP A 74 -13.26 -6.28 8.57
CA TRP A 74 -12.06 -5.44 8.73
C TRP A 74 -11.08 -5.63 7.57
N ALA A 75 -10.85 -6.86 7.13
CA ALA A 75 -9.99 -7.18 5.99
C ALA A 75 -10.51 -6.53 4.69
N SER A 76 -11.82 -6.59 4.43
CA SER A 76 -12.40 -5.87 3.29
C SER A 76 -12.26 -4.36 3.40
N GLY A 77 -12.39 -3.82 4.62
CA GLY A 77 -12.13 -2.40 4.90
C GLY A 77 -10.70 -1.98 4.60
N ILE A 78 -9.70 -2.82 4.92
CA ILE A 78 -8.28 -2.57 4.61
C ILE A 78 -8.08 -2.51 3.10
N VAL A 79 -8.48 -3.56 2.37
CA VAL A 79 -8.34 -3.61 0.91
C VAL A 79 -9.05 -2.45 0.23
N TYR A 80 -10.26 -2.12 0.69
CA TYR A 80 -11.01 -1.00 0.12
C TYR A 80 -10.36 0.36 0.40
N THR A 81 -9.74 0.54 1.58
CA THR A 81 -8.97 1.76 1.87
C THR A 81 -7.78 1.90 0.92
N ILE A 82 -7.00 0.83 0.73
CA ILE A 82 -5.87 0.83 -0.20
C ILE A 82 -6.34 1.09 -1.63
N GLY A 83 -7.39 0.40 -2.06
CA GLY A 83 -7.99 0.61 -3.38
C GLY A 83 -8.55 2.01 -3.58
N TRP A 84 -9.06 2.66 -2.53
CA TRP A 84 -9.54 4.04 -2.60
C TRP A 84 -8.39 5.04 -2.77
N VAL A 85 -7.25 4.85 -2.10
CA VAL A 85 -6.04 5.66 -2.30
C VAL A 85 -5.48 5.47 -3.70
N ASN A 86 -5.54 4.23 -4.22
CA ASN A 86 -4.96 3.81 -5.48
C ASN A 86 -5.98 3.67 -6.63
N PHE A 87 -7.12 4.36 -6.53
CA PHE A 87 -8.11 4.52 -7.59
C PHE A 87 -8.72 3.25 -8.21
N PHE A 88 -8.82 2.13 -7.49
CA PHE A 88 -9.41 0.88 -8.01
C PHE A 88 -10.81 1.06 -8.62
N GLY A 89 -11.57 2.06 -8.18
CA GLY A 89 -12.89 2.36 -8.72
C GLY A 89 -12.91 3.06 -10.08
N ASP A 90 -11.76 3.48 -10.61
CA ASP A 90 -11.63 4.16 -11.89
C ASP A 90 -11.31 3.15 -13.02
N PRO A 91 -12.18 2.97 -14.02
CA PRO A 91 -11.97 2.03 -15.13
C PRO A 91 -10.74 2.33 -16.00
N SER A 92 -10.14 3.52 -15.88
CA SER A 92 -8.92 3.90 -16.59
C SER A 92 -7.64 3.45 -15.89
N THR A 93 -7.74 2.92 -14.67
CA THR A 93 -6.60 2.48 -13.87
C THR A 93 -6.42 0.96 -13.94
N ASP A 94 -5.18 0.51 -13.71
CA ASP A 94 -4.84 -0.89 -13.52
C ASP A 94 -4.20 -1.06 -12.14
N PRO A 95 -4.83 -1.82 -11.22
CA PRO A 95 -6.03 -2.64 -11.42
C PRO A 95 -7.36 -1.86 -11.23
N TYR A 96 -8.34 -2.14 -12.10
CA TYR A 96 -9.73 -1.73 -11.91
C TYR A 96 -10.53 -2.81 -11.18
N LEU A 97 -11.08 -2.48 -10.01
CA LEU A 97 -11.89 -3.36 -9.18
C LEU A 97 -13.12 -2.64 -8.62
N ARG A 98 -14.30 -3.20 -8.89
CA ARG A 98 -15.55 -2.64 -8.36
C ARG A 98 -15.70 -2.93 -6.87
N SER A 99 -16.38 -2.03 -6.17
CA SER A 99 -16.68 -2.17 -4.74
C SER A 99 -17.42 -3.48 -4.42
N GLU A 100 -18.32 -3.89 -5.31
CA GLU A 100 -19.10 -5.12 -5.20
C GLU A 100 -18.21 -6.36 -5.29
N GLU A 101 -17.19 -6.35 -6.14
CA GLU A 101 -16.26 -7.47 -6.32
C GLU A 101 -15.42 -7.68 -5.06
N ILE A 102 -14.90 -6.60 -4.49
CA ILE A 102 -14.16 -6.64 -3.22
C ILE A 102 -15.08 -7.13 -2.09
N ALA A 103 -16.27 -6.53 -1.94
CA ALA A 103 -17.20 -6.91 -0.87
C ALA A 103 -17.65 -8.37 -0.99
N GLN A 104 -17.92 -8.85 -2.22
CA GLN A 104 -18.31 -10.22 -2.50
C GLN A 104 -17.21 -11.21 -2.13
N TRP A 105 -15.95 -10.91 -2.45
CA TRP A 105 -14.81 -11.76 -2.10
C TRP A 105 -14.77 -12.06 -0.59
N PHE A 106 -14.92 -11.03 0.23
CA PHE A 106 -14.91 -11.19 1.69
C PHE A 106 -16.25 -11.65 2.27
N GLY A 107 -17.28 -11.86 1.44
CA GLY A 107 -18.61 -12.29 1.90
C GLY A 107 -19.29 -11.26 2.81
N VAL A 108 -19.10 -9.96 2.55
CA VAL A 108 -19.71 -8.86 3.30
C VAL A 108 -20.54 -7.95 2.39
N SER A 109 -21.38 -7.09 2.97
CA SER A 109 -22.04 -6.03 2.20
C SER A 109 -21.09 -4.87 1.91
N VAL A 110 -21.29 -4.19 0.78
CA VAL A 110 -20.54 -2.96 0.41
C VAL A 110 -20.61 -1.92 1.53
N GLY A 111 -21.80 -1.69 2.10
CA GLY A 111 -21.96 -0.75 3.22
C GLY A 111 -21.16 -1.15 4.47
N THR A 112 -21.00 -2.45 4.76
CA THR A 112 -20.16 -2.92 5.86
C THR A 112 -18.68 -2.61 5.59
N MET A 113 -18.21 -2.95 4.39
CA MET A 113 -16.84 -2.71 3.94
C MET A 113 -16.49 -1.21 3.99
N GLN A 114 -17.33 -0.36 3.40
CA GLN A 114 -17.16 1.10 3.40
C GLN A 114 -17.19 1.69 4.82
N SER A 115 -18.06 1.17 5.70
CA SER A 115 -18.08 1.57 7.11
C SER A 115 -16.77 1.24 7.82
N LYS A 116 -16.18 0.07 7.55
CA LYS A 116 -14.87 -0.32 8.12
C LYS A 116 -13.72 0.49 7.54
N SER A 117 -13.71 0.70 6.23
CA SER A 117 -12.73 1.58 5.59
C SER A 117 -12.78 3.00 6.16
N LYS A 118 -13.97 3.56 6.40
CA LYS A 118 -14.10 4.88 7.04
C LYS A 118 -13.42 4.92 8.41
N ILE A 119 -13.67 3.92 9.26
CA ILE A 119 -13.03 3.84 10.59
C ILE A 119 -11.50 3.73 10.46
N ILE A 120 -11.00 2.93 9.52
CA ILE A 120 -9.56 2.77 9.27
C ILE A 120 -8.95 4.11 8.84
N ARG A 121 -9.55 4.79 7.86
CA ARG A 121 -9.06 6.08 7.37
C ARG A 121 -9.07 7.15 8.44
N GLU A 122 -10.12 7.23 9.25
CA GLU A 122 -10.20 8.18 10.36
C GLU A 122 -9.18 7.85 11.46
N GLY A 123 -9.02 6.57 11.80
CA GLY A 123 -8.11 6.12 12.86
C GLY A 123 -6.63 6.27 12.49
N LEU A 124 -6.28 6.07 11.21
CA LEU A 124 -4.91 6.17 10.69
C LEU A 124 -4.65 7.51 9.98
N GLN A 125 -5.62 8.42 9.96
CA GLN A 125 -5.54 9.71 9.27
C GLN A 125 -5.22 9.61 7.77
N ILE A 126 -5.59 8.49 7.13
CA ILE A 126 -5.34 8.25 5.70
C ILE A 126 -6.19 9.19 4.87
N THR A 127 -5.52 9.96 4.02
CA THR A 127 -6.16 10.92 3.13
C THR A 127 -6.24 10.41 1.69
N SER A 128 -6.93 11.16 0.82
CA SER A 128 -6.91 10.84 -0.61
C SER A 128 -5.53 11.11 -1.17
N LEU A 129 -5.01 10.24 -2.05
CA LEU A 129 -3.66 10.36 -2.62
C LEU A 129 -2.54 10.29 -1.56
N ASP A 130 -2.80 9.64 -0.43
CA ASP A 130 -1.82 9.52 0.65
C ASP A 130 -0.51 8.85 0.14
N PRO A 131 0.63 9.56 0.14
CA PRO A 131 1.87 9.02 -0.42
C PRO A 131 2.36 7.75 0.28
N GLU A 132 2.10 7.61 1.59
CA GLU A 132 2.50 6.42 2.37
C GLU A 132 1.74 5.15 1.93
N PHE A 133 0.52 5.33 1.40
CA PHE A 133 -0.35 4.25 0.97
C PHE A 133 -0.45 4.13 -0.56
N THR A 134 0.40 4.85 -1.29
CA THR A 134 0.41 4.89 -2.76
C THR A 134 1.31 3.80 -3.32
N HIS A 135 0.77 3.02 -4.25
CA HIS A 135 1.51 2.03 -5.02
C HIS A 135 2.58 2.70 -5.90
N SER A 136 3.74 2.07 -6.03
CA SER A 136 4.95 2.63 -6.65
C SER A 136 4.75 3.05 -8.09
N SER A 137 3.90 2.34 -8.84
CA SER A 137 3.53 2.68 -10.22
C SER A 137 2.78 4.01 -10.33
N LEU A 138 2.13 4.46 -9.25
CA LEU A 138 1.35 5.70 -9.18
C LEU A 138 2.12 6.85 -8.51
N LEU A 139 3.28 6.59 -7.89
CA LEU A 139 4.05 7.62 -7.18
C LEU A 139 4.49 8.77 -8.09
N ASP A 140 4.94 8.48 -9.32
CA ASP A 140 5.35 9.50 -10.30
C ASP A 140 4.21 10.52 -10.56
N ASP A 141 2.96 10.03 -10.60
CA ASP A 141 1.77 10.82 -10.93
C ASP A 141 1.02 11.35 -9.68
N ASN A 142 1.39 10.89 -8.48
CA ASN A 142 0.78 11.36 -7.24
C ASN A 142 1.25 12.80 -6.94
N PRO A 143 0.37 13.81 -7.00
CA PRO A 143 0.77 15.19 -6.77
C PRO A 143 1.22 15.45 -5.34
N LEU A 144 0.78 14.67 -4.34
CA LEU A 144 1.13 14.86 -2.93
C LEU A 144 2.48 14.23 -2.56
N ALA A 145 2.93 13.20 -3.29
CA ALA A 145 4.18 12.51 -3.02
C ALA A 145 5.43 13.38 -3.20
N TRP A 146 5.29 14.52 -3.88
CA TRP A 146 6.38 15.41 -4.26
C TRP A 146 6.30 16.79 -3.61
N MET A 147 5.29 17.02 -2.75
CA MET A 147 5.13 18.29 -2.06
C MET A 147 5.99 18.32 -0.80
N VAL A 148 7.01 19.18 -0.80
CA VAL A 148 7.94 19.34 0.32
C VAL A 148 7.77 20.72 0.95
N GLU A 149 7.61 20.76 2.27
CA GLU A 149 7.64 22.00 3.04
C GLU A 149 9.08 22.42 3.33
N LEU A 150 9.44 23.63 2.91
CA LEU A 150 10.72 24.25 3.19
C LEU A 150 10.74 24.87 4.59
N THR A 151 11.93 25.16 5.11
CA THR A 151 12.11 25.78 6.45
C THR A 151 11.42 27.14 6.63
N ASN A 152 11.03 27.79 5.53
CA ASN A 152 10.29 29.05 5.55
C ASN A 152 8.76 28.86 5.45
N GLY A 153 8.26 27.63 5.54
CA GLY A 153 6.84 27.28 5.48
C GLY A 153 6.24 27.27 4.07
N MET A 154 7.05 27.44 3.02
CA MET A 154 6.57 27.30 1.63
C MET A 154 6.55 25.83 1.24
N ILE A 155 5.46 25.39 0.62
CA ILE A 155 5.33 24.06 0.04
C ILE A 155 5.64 24.15 -1.46
N ILE A 156 6.57 23.33 -1.93
CA ILE A 156 6.97 23.27 -3.34
C ILE A 156 6.83 21.86 -3.89
N ASP A 157 6.60 21.74 -5.20
CA ASP A 157 6.80 20.47 -5.92
C ASP A 157 8.29 20.29 -6.19
N ILE A 158 8.90 19.34 -5.49
CA ILE A 158 10.34 19.11 -5.53
C ILE A 158 10.85 18.60 -6.88
N ARG A 159 9.97 18.06 -7.74
CA ARG A 159 10.33 17.61 -9.11
C ARG A 159 10.77 18.76 -10.02
N HIS A 160 10.39 19.99 -9.68
CA HIS A 160 10.77 21.19 -10.42
C HIS A 160 11.84 22.02 -9.71
N ALA A 161 12.33 21.54 -8.55
CA ALA A 161 13.40 22.17 -7.82
C ALA A 161 14.78 21.79 -8.41
N PRO A 162 15.82 22.61 -8.17
CA PRO A 162 17.20 22.25 -8.53
C PRO A 162 17.60 20.90 -7.96
N ARG A 163 18.52 20.20 -8.64
CA ARG A 163 18.97 18.85 -8.27
C ARG A 163 19.47 18.79 -6.83
N GLU A 164 20.18 19.81 -6.37
CA GLU A 164 20.69 19.88 -5.00
C GLU A 164 19.57 19.86 -3.95
N ALA A 165 18.41 20.46 -4.28
CA ALA A 165 17.24 20.42 -3.39
C ALA A 165 16.56 19.04 -3.40
N GLN A 166 16.52 18.37 -4.56
CA GLN A 166 16.01 16.99 -4.67
C GLN A 166 16.88 16.02 -3.86
N GLU A 167 18.21 16.12 -3.99
CA GLU A 167 19.18 15.33 -3.23
C GLU A 167 19.01 15.55 -1.72
N ALA A 168 18.92 16.81 -1.28
CA ALA A 168 18.66 17.12 0.12
C ALA A 168 17.32 16.55 0.62
N ALA A 169 16.24 16.66 -0.17
CA ALA A 169 14.94 16.09 0.20
C ALA A 169 15.01 14.57 0.33
N PHE A 170 15.74 13.90 -0.57
CA PHE A 170 15.96 12.45 -0.53
C PHE A 170 16.78 12.03 0.70
N GLU A 171 17.87 12.74 1.01
CA GLU A 171 18.70 12.47 2.20
C GLU A 171 17.90 12.60 3.50
N HIS A 172 16.91 13.50 3.55
CA HIS A 172 16.02 13.68 4.69
C HIS A 172 14.81 12.73 4.68
N GLY A 173 14.70 11.83 3.70
CA GLY A 173 13.60 10.88 3.57
C GLY A 173 12.24 11.52 3.21
N LEU A 174 12.25 12.74 2.67
CA LEU A 174 11.03 13.47 2.30
C LEU A 174 10.47 13.04 0.94
N ILE A 175 11.29 12.39 0.13
CA ILE A 175 10.91 11.78 -1.14
C ILE A 175 11.50 10.38 -1.28
N PRO A 176 10.84 9.46 -2.02
CA PRO A 176 11.28 8.07 -2.13
C PRO A 176 12.50 7.86 -3.03
N TYR A 177 12.80 8.81 -3.92
CA TYR A 177 13.97 8.83 -4.82
C TYR A 177 14.14 10.23 -5.41
N ILE A 178 15.28 10.48 -6.05
CA ILE A 178 15.57 11.72 -6.79
C ILE A 178 14.86 11.66 -8.15
N PRO A 179 13.88 12.55 -8.45
CA PRO A 179 13.14 12.55 -9.71
C PRO A 179 14.03 12.64 -10.95
N ASP A 180 15.08 13.45 -10.91
CA ASP A 180 15.99 13.65 -12.05
C ASP A 180 16.75 12.37 -12.44
N ASP A 181 16.98 11.44 -11.51
CA ASP A 181 17.62 10.16 -11.83
C ASP A 181 16.71 9.25 -12.69
N ARG A 182 15.39 9.44 -12.62
CA ARG A 182 14.42 8.69 -13.44
C ARG A 182 14.15 9.33 -14.80
N SER A 183 14.30 10.66 -14.93
CA SER A 183 14.07 11.35 -16.21
C SER A 183 15.14 11.00 -17.26
N GLU A 184 16.41 10.84 -16.85
CA GLU A 184 17.50 10.41 -17.73
C GLU A 184 17.29 9.01 -18.34
N SER A 185 16.62 8.12 -17.60
CA SER A 185 16.32 6.76 -18.07
C SER A 185 15.25 6.72 -19.18
N LYS A 186 14.21 7.58 -19.09
CA LYS A 186 13.12 7.67 -20.08
C LYS A 186 13.61 8.25 -21.41
N ASP A 187 14.55 9.19 -21.39
CA ASP A 187 15.18 9.75 -22.60
C ASP A 187 16.09 8.74 -23.32
N SER A 188 16.80 7.88 -22.58
CA SER A 188 17.63 6.84 -23.18
C SER A 188 16.80 5.78 -23.95
N TYR A 189 15.60 5.44 -23.47
CA TYR A 189 14.66 4.52 -24.14
C TYR A 189 14.02 5.14 -25.40
N GLN A 190 13.73 6.44 -25.40
CA GLN A 190 13.25 7.17 -26.58
C GLN A 190 14.34 7.26 -27.67
N VAL A 191 15.60 7.50 -27.29
CA VAL A 191 16.73 7.61 -28.24
C VAL A 191 17.04 6.27 -28.92
N VAL A 192 16.94 5.13 -28.22
CA VAL A 192 17.17 3.81 -28.83
C VAL A 192 16.05 3.41 -29.80
N HIS A 193 14.80 3.80 -29.53
CA HIS A 193 13.67 3.48 -30.42
C HIS A 193 13.45 4.49 -31.56
N ALA A 194 13.88 5.75 -31.41
CA ALA A 194 13.83 6.74 -32.49
C ALA A 194 14.83 6.46 -33.63
N LYS A 195 15.94 5.74 -33.36
CA LYS A 195 16.95 5.40 -34.37
C LYS A 195 16.57 4.24 -35.30
N ALA A 196 15.46 3.54 -35.05
CA ALA A 196 15.02 2.39 -35.86
C ALA A 196 14.15 2.74 -37.09
N LYS A 197 13.78 4.01 -37.31
CA LYS A 197 12.84 4.42 -38.39
C LYS A 197 13.44 5.25 -39.54
N ARG A 198 14.77 5.27 -39.72
CA ARG A 198 15.39 5.89 -40.90
C ARG A 198 16.12 4.85 -41.76
N LYS A 199 15.35 4.06 -42.50
CA LYS A 199 15.75 3.39 -43.76
C LYS A 199 14.51 2.79 -44.43
N SER A 200 13.87 3.59 -45.28
CA SER A 200 13.28 3.18 -46.56
C SER A 200 12.96 4.41 -47.39
#